data_AF-A0A917GI81-F1
#
_entry.id   AF-A0A917GI81-F1
#
_cell.length_a   1.000
_cell.length_b   1.000
_cell.length_c   1.000
_cell.angle_alpha   90.00
_cell.angle_beta   90.00
_cell.angle_gamma   90.00
#
_symmetry.space_group_name_H-M   'P 1'
#
loop_
_entity.id
_entity.type
_entity.pdbx_description
1 polymer ?
#
loop_
_entity_poly.entity_id
_entity_poly.type
_entity_poly.pdbx_seq_one_letter_code
_entity_poly.pdbx_strand_id
1 'polypeptide(L)'
;MAAVAALAIGAPAQAAGRAHEDGTGFVGRGAVKAALDWRNRELQANAGTISFVVASESVTRRTWACVNEETGEVREQRMTLTVSLSRSVAHETRTDWKGRVTGFRLTGFDGPGGSSAAPEGPAPNSCPAGPWSLVPESPRLVEGTPESQLMVVHAGKQHALPTG
;
A
#
# COMPACT_ATOMS: atom_id res chain seq x y z
N MET A 1 -36.88 14.04 41.40
CA MET A 1 -35.90 12.97 41.10
C MET A 1 -35.15 13.38 39.84
N ALA A 2 -33.82 13.28 39.86
CA ALA A 2 -32.90 13.96 38.95
C ALA A 2 -32.91 13.36 37.53
N ALA A 3 -32.99 14.23 36.52
CA ALA A 3 -32.77 13.89 35.12
C ALA A 3 -31.25 13.91 34.85
N VAL A 4 -30.66 12.75 34.62
CA VAL A 4 -29.24 12.61 34.27
C VAL A 4 -29.11 12.82 32.77
N ALA A 5 -28.65 14.00 32.35
CA ALA A 5 -28.32 14.28 30.97
C ALA A 5 -27.05 13.50 30.58
N ALA A 6 -27.21 12.47 29.74
CA ALA A 6 -26.09 11.75 29.17
C ALA A 6 -25.36 12.65 28.16
N LEU A 7 -24.21 13.18 28.56
CA LEU A 7 -23.27 13.84 27.66
C LEU A 7 -22.69 12.77 26.73
N ALA A 8 -23.17 12.73 25.49
CA ALA A 8 -22.54 11.98 24.42
C ALA A 8 -21.14 12.58 24.17
N ILE A 9 -20.11 11.90 24.65
CA ILE A 9 -18.71 12.24 24.36
C ILE A 9 -18.50 11.88 22.89
N GLY A 10 -18.63 12.86 22.00
CA GLY A 10 -18.29 12.68 20.59
C GLY A 10 -16.82 12.27 20.48
N ALA A 11 -16.57 11.03 20.07
CA ALA A 11 -15.23 10.60 19.70
C ALA A 11 -14.75 11.53 18.57
N PRO A 12 -13.52 12.08 18.63
CA PRO A 12 -13.02 12.88 17.53
C PRO A 12 -12.96 11.98 16.30
N ALA A 13 -13.67 12.37 15.25
CA ALA A 13 -13.54 11.75 13.93
C ALA A 13 -12.05 11.72 13.58
N GLN A 14 -11.47 10.52 13.60
CA GLN A 14 -10.12 10.32 13.11
C GLN A 14 -10.20 10.53 11.61
N ALA A 15 -9.82 11.72 11.14
CA ALA A 15 -9.74 11.98 9.72
C ALA A 15 -8.72 11.00 9.11
N ALA A 16 -9.26 9.99 8.44
CA ALA A 16 -8.54 9.00 7.67
C ALA A 16 -7.52 9.69 6.77
N GLY A 17 -6.28 9.21 6.75
CA GLY A 17 -5.32 9.64 5.74
C GLY A 17 -5.73 9.03 4.40
N ARG A 18 -6.56 9.72 3.63
CA ARG A 18 -6.83 9.34 2.23
C ARG A 18 -6.17 10.37 1.33
N ALA A 19 -5.30 9.87 0.45
CA ALA A 19 -4.87 10.64 -0.72
C ALA A 19 -5.90 10.40 -1.83
N HIS A 20 -6.23 11.46 -2.56
CA HIS A 20 -6.93 11.40 -3.83
C HIS A 20 -6.03 10.77 -4.90
N GLU A 21 -6.62 10.40 -6.03
CA GLU A 21 -5.90 9.80 -7.17
C GLU A 21 -4.79 10.70 -7.73
N ASP A 22 -4.86 12.01 -7.49
CA ASP A 22 -3.85 13.00 -7.87
C ASP A 22 -2.75 13.22 -6.81
N GLY A 23 -2.82 12.50 -5.68
CA GLY A 23 -1.91 12.62 -4.55
C GLY A 23 -2.23 13.79 -3.61
N THR A 24 -3.34 14.51 -3.80
CA THR A 24 -3.79 15.57 -2.88
C THR A 24 -4.62 14.99 -1.74
N GLY A 25 -4.83 15.76 -0.67
CA GLY A 25 -5.63 15.31 0.47
C GLY A 25 -5.16 15.86 1.80
N PHE A 26 -5.57 15.20 2.88
CA PHE A 26 -5.21 15.60 4.23
C PHE A 26 -4.94 14.41 5.12
N VAL A 27 -3.85 14.48 5.87
CA VAL A 27 -3.52 13.52 6.92
C VAL A 27 -3.62 14.22 8.27
N GLY A 28 -4.58 13.80 9.08
CA GLY A 28 -4.72 14.31 10.43
C GLY A 28 -3.57 13.85 11.33
N ARG A 29 -3.19 14.68 12.31
CA ARG A 29 -2.18 14.28 13.32
C ARG A 29 -2.48 12.97 14.03
N GLY A 30 -3.76 12.62 14.18
CA GLY A 30 -4.20 11.38 14.83
C GLY A 30 -3.75 10.15 14.04
N ALA A 31 -3.89 10.17 12.72
CA ALA A 31 -3.49 9.09 11.84
C ALA A 31 -1.98 8.87 11.86
N VAL A 32 -1.18 9.94 11.79
CA VAL A 32 0.30 9.85 11.89
C VAL A 32 0.74 9.29 13.23
N LYS A 33 0.14 9.78 14.32
CA LYS A 33 0.45 9.28 15.66
C LYS A 33 0.13 7.81 15.82
N ALA A 34 -1.02 7.37 15.32
CA ALA A 34 -1.41 5.97 15.37
C ALA A 34 -0.46 5.09 14.54
N ALA A 35 -0.07 5.53 13.34
CA ALA A 35 0.82 4.77 12.46
C ALA A 35 2.25 4.64 13.01
N LEU A 36 2.75 5.65 13.71
CA LEU A 36 4.12 5.70 14.24
C LEU A 36 4.21 5.38 15.74
N ASP A 37 3.08 5.08 16.40
CA ASP A 37 2.97 4.95 17.85
C ASP A 37 3.55 6.15 18.62
N TRP A 38 3.24 7.36 18.15
CA TRP A 38 3.75 8.61 18.69
C TRP A 38 2.75 9.30 19.62
N ARG A 39 3.28 9.96 20.67
CA ARG A 39 2.51 10.95 21.42
C ARG A 39 2.68 12.32 20.77
N ASN A 40 2.04 13.33 21.38
CA ASN A 40 2.03 14.67 20.79
C ASN A 40 3.43 15.28 20.74
N ARG A 41 4.29 15.02 21.73
CA ARG A 41 5.62 15.62 21.81
C ARG A 41 6.52 15.13 20.67
N GLU A 42 6.48 13.84 20.39
CA GLU A 42 7.23 13.18 19.33
C GLU A 42 6.78 13.70 17.97
N LEU A 43 5.46 13.83 17.75
CA LEU A 43 4.95 14.43 16.52
C LEU A 43 5.43 15.89 16.35
N GLN A 44 5.39 16.71 17.40
CA GLN A 44 5.86 18.10 17.29
C GLN A 44 7.36 18.18 16.95
N ALA A 45 8.16 17.31 17.54
CA ALA A 45 9.62 17.31 17.35
C ALA A 45 10.04 16.78 15.96
N ASN A 46 9.27 15.87 15.38
CA ASN A 46 9.66 15.14 14.16
C ASN A 46 8.76 15.45 12.95
N ALA A 47 7.83 16.39 13.04
CA ALA A 47 6.92 16.71 11.93
C ALA A 47 7.65 17.10 10.64
N GLY A 48 8.84 17.72 10.74
CA GLY A 48 9.65 18.08 9.58
C GLY A 48 10.50 16.93 9.01
N THR A 49 10.54 15.77 9.66
CA THR A 49 11.36 14.62 9.25
C THR A 49 10.56 13.47 8.65
N ILE A 50 9.23 13.59 8.64
CA ILE A 50 8.36 12.61 8.00
C ILE A 50 8.15 12.96 6.53
N SER A 51 7.90 11.94 5.72
CA SER A 51 7.42 12.10 4.36
C SER A 51 6.22 11.20 4.12
N PHE A 52 5.48 11.44 3.04
CA PHE A 52 4.33 10.63 2.67
C PHE A 52 4.59 9.96 1.33
N VAL A 53 4.17 8.70 1.21
CA VAL A 53 4.23 7.95 -0.04
C VAL A 53 2.91 7.25 -0.27
N VAL A 54 2.46 7.20 -1.52
CA VAL A 54 1.43 6.24 -1.94
C VAL A 54 2.15 5.03 -2.49
N ALA A 55 1.92 3.88 -1.87
CA ALA A 55 2.40 2.60 -2.33
C ALA A 55 1.24 1.80 -2.89
N SER A 56 1.45 1.10 -4.00
CA SER A 56 0.49 0.11 -4.49
C SER A 56 1.21 -1.15 -4.92
N GLU A 57 0.53 -2.27 -4.75
CA GLU A 57 1.03 -3.58 -5.15
C GLU A 57 -0.02 -4.25 -6.04
N SER A 58 0.40 -4.72 -7.21
CA SER A 58 -0.39 -5.63 -8.03
C SER A 58 0.28 -7.00 -8.09
N VAL A 59 -0.53 -8.03 -7.95
CA VAL A 59 -0.08 -9.42 -8.03
C VAL A 59 -0.74 -10.07 -9.23
N THR A 60 0.05 -10.44 -10.21
CA THR A 60 -0.40 -11.18 -11.39
C THR A 60 0.01 -12.63 -11.25
N ARG A 61 -0.94 -13.56 -11.28
CA ARG A 61 -0.69 -15.00 -11.24
C ARG A 61 -0.92 -15.60 -12.61
N ARG A 62 0.04 -16.39 -13.06
CA ARG A 62 -0.07 -17.20 -14.27
C ARG A 62 0.02 -18.67 -13.91
N THR A 63 -0.92 -19.47 -14.37
CA THR A 63 -0.85 -20.93 -14.25
C THR A 63 -0.89 -21.55 -15.64
N TRP A 64 -0.21 -22.69 -15.81
CA TRP A 64 -0.25 -23.48 -17.05
C TRP A 64 -0.01 -24.95 -16.71
N ALA A 65 -0.36 -25.84 -17.63
CA ALA A 65 -0.13 -27.27 -17.47
C ALA A 65 0.95 -27.75 -18.43
N CYS A 66 1.81 -28.63 -17.94
CA CYS A 66 2.77 -29.38 -18.74
C CYS A 66 2.37 -30.85 -18.72
N VAL A 67 2.44 -31.51 -19.87
CA VAL A 67 2.23 -32.94 -20.01
C VAL A 67 3.57 -33.63 -20.27
N ASN A 68 3.82 -34.73 -19.57
CA ASN A 68 4.91 -35.63 -19.88
C ASN A 68 4.50 -36.52 -21.06
N GLU A 69 5.20 -36.44 -22.18
CA GLU A 69 4.88 -37.14 -23.43
C GLU A 69 5.07 -38.65 -23.33
N GLU A 70 5.91 -39.12 -22.40
CA GLU A 70 6.18 -40.55 -22.22
C GLU A 70 5.18 -41.21 -21.27
N THR A 71 4.76 -40.51 -20.21
CA THR A 71 3.90 -41.07 -19.16
C THR A 71 2.45 -40.60 -19.23
N GLY A 72 2.18 -39.52 -19.97
CA GLY A 72 0.88 -38.83 -19.96
C GLY A 72 0.60 -38.05 -18.68
N GLU A 73 1.57 -37.94 -17.75
CA GLU A 73 1.42 -37.20 -16.50
C GLU A 73 1.23 -35.71 -16.77
N VAL A 74 0.24 -35.08 -16.11
CA VAL A 74 0.01 -33.63 -16.20
C VAL A 74 0.43 -32.95 -14.90
N ARG A 75 1.27 -31.93 -15.02
CA ARG A 75 1.74 -31.11 -13.90
C ARG A 75 1.39 -29.64 -14.09
N GLU A 76 0.72 -29.06 -13.10
CA GLU A 76 0.49 -27.61 -13.04
C GLU A 76 1.79 -26.88 -12.68
N GLN A 77 2.05 -25.79 -13.41
CA GLN A 77 3.08 -24.81 -13.13
C GLN A 77 2.44 -23.47 -12.79
N ARG A 78 3.15 -22.66 -12.01
CA ARG A 78 2.69 -21.36 -11.58
C ARG A 78 3.84 -20.37 -11.56
N MET A 79 3.56 -19.18 -12.07
CA MET A 79 4.38 -17.98 -11.87
C MET A 79 3.54 -16.93 -11.13
N THR A 80 4.16 -16.24 -10.19
CA THR A 80 3.60 -15.03 -9.58
C THR A 80 4.48 -13.85 -9.98
N LEU A 81 3.88 -12.76 -10.43
CA LEU A 81 4.57 -11.50 -10.69
C LEU A 81 4.00 -10.45 -9.74
N THR A 82 4.83 -9.97 -8.83
CA THR A 82 4.47 -8.87 -7.93
C THR A 82 5.08 -7.59 -8.47
N VAL A 83 4.26 -6.59 -8.75
CA VAL A 83 4.70 -5.25 -9.16
C VAL A 83 4.35 -4.28 -8.05
N SER A 84 5.38 -3.62 -7.51
CA SER A 84 5.22 -2.60 -6.48
C SER A 84 5.51 -1.23 -7.08
N LEU A 85 4.60 -0.30 -6.88
CA LEU A 85 4.72 1.11 -7.26
C LEU A 85 4.79 1.95 -5.99
N SER A 86 5.62 2.97 -5.98
CA SER A 86 5.74 3.90 -4.85
C SER A 86 5.97 5.31 -5.34
N ARG A 87 5.11 6.24 -4.94
CA ARG A 87 5.21 7.66 -5.32
C ARG A 87 5.29 8.53 -4.08
N SER A 88 6.30 9.38 -4.03
CA SER A 88 6.41 10.43 -3.02
C SER A 88 5.27 11.44 -3.18
N VAL A 89 4.75 11.91 -2.06
CA VAL A 89 3.69 12.91 -2.00
C VAL A 89 4.23 14.17 -1.34
N ALA A 90 4.17 15.27 -2.07
CA ALA A 90 4.48 16.59 -1.55
C ALA A 90 3.46 16.97 -0.49
N HIS A 91 3.90 17.63 0.57
CA HIS A 91 3.02 18.01 1.66
C HIS A 91 3.46 19.29 2.37
N GLU A 92 2.48 19.92 3.01
CA GLU A 92 2.66 21.09 3.87
C GLU A 92 2.22 20.74 5.29
N THR A 93 3.10 20.98 6.26
CA THR A 93 2.75 20.84 7.68
C THR A 93 1.76 21.93 8.07
N ARG A 94 0.61 21.54 8.64
CA ARG A 94 -0.36 22.49 9.19
C ARG A 94 -0.15 22.67 10.69
N THR A 95 -0.10 23.92 11.12
CA THR A 95 -0.04 24.30 12.53
C THR A 95 -1.27 25.10 12.94
N ASP A 96 -1.62 25.05 14.22
CA ASP A 96 -2.57 26.00 14.81
C ASP A 96 -1.89 27.36 15.09
N TRP A 97 -2.68 28.32 15.59
CA TRP A 97 -2.20 29.66 15.95
C TRP A 97 -1.14 29.66 17.06
N LYS A 98 -0.99 28.56 17.80
CA LYS A 98 0.07 28.37 18.82
C LYS A 98 1.30 27.65 18.25
N GLY A 99 1.35 27.42 16.95
CA GLY A 99 2.44 26.69 16.28
C GLY A 99 2.40 25.17 16.47
N ARG A 100 1.31 24.59 17.00
CA ARG A 100 1.22 23.14 17.21
C ARG A 100 0.76 22.45 15.94
N VAL A 101 1.48 21.42 15.52
CA VAL A 101 1.13 20.58 14.37
C VAL A 101 -0.25 19.94 14.56
N THR A 102 -1.15 20.19 13.61
CA THR A 102 -2.52 19.68 13.56
C THR A 102 -2.70 18.61 12.49
N GLY A 103 -1.84 18.58 11.47
CA GLY A 103 -1.84 17.58 10.42
C GLY A 103 -1.00 18.02 9.22
N PHE A 104 -1.22 17.38 8.08
CA PHE A 104 -0.43 17.56 6.87
C PHE A 104 -1.36 17.65 5.67
N ARG A 105 -1.24 18.72 4.89
CA ARG A 105 -1.96 18.88 3.63
C ARG A 105 -1.11 18.26 2.53
N LEU A 106 -1.64 17.29 1.80
CA LEU A 106 -0.98 16.69 0.65
C LEU A 106 -1.27 17.57 -0.57
N THR A 107 -0.22 17.91 -1.32
CA THR A 107 -0.29 18.88 -2.44
C THR A 107 -0.10 18.22 -3.81
N GLY A 108 0.07 16.89 -3.85
CA GLY A 108 0.21 16.11 -5.08
C GLY A 108 1.46 15.23 -5.09
N PHE A 109 1.63 14.44 -6.15
CA PHE A 109 2.83 13.61 -6.31
C PHE A 109 4.08 14.43 -6.65
N ASP A 110 5.17 14.13 -5.95
CA ASP A 110 6.48 14.77 -6.13
C ASP A 110 7.34 13.97 -7.13
N GLY A 111 6.82 13.79 -8.35
CA GLY A 111 7.52 13.14 -9.47
C GLY A 111 6.96 11.80 -9.95
N PRO A 112 7.71 11.08 -10.82
CA PRO A 112 7.23 9.89 -11.52
C PRO A 112 7.10 8.64 -10.62
N GLY A 113 7.74 8.63 -9.45
CA GLY A 113 7.75 7.48 -8.54
C GLY A 113 8.72 6.36 -8.93
N GLY A 114 8.85 5.38 -8.05
CA GLY A 114 9.59 4.14 -8.27
C GLY A 114 8.65 2.99 -8.64
N SER A 115 9.18 2.04 -9.40
CA SER A 115 8.53 0.78 -9.73
C SER A 115 9.53 -0.36 -9.57
N SER A 116 9.08 -1.50 -9.06
CA SER A 116 9.84 -2.74 -9.02
C SER A 116 8.96 -3.91 -9.40
N ALA A 117 9.53 -4.89 -10.07
CA ALA A 117 8.86 -6.13 -10.45
C ALA A 117 9.66 -7.33 -9.93
N ALA A 118 8.99 -8.22 -9.21
CA ALA A 118 9.55 -9.44 -8.64
C ALA A 118 8.81 -10.66 -9.21
N PRO A 119 9.37 -11.33 -10.25
CA PRO A 119 8.85 -12.60 -10.72
C PRO A 119 9.28 -13.74 -9.79
N GLU A 120 8.35 -14.61 -9.42
CA GLU A 120 8.55 -15.82 -8.65
C GLU A 120 8.08 -17.04 -9.45
N GLY A 121 8.87 -18.11 -9.42
CA GLY A 121 8.58 -19.35 -10.12
C GLY A 121 9.26 -19.46 -11.50
N PRO A 122 8.92 -20.51 -12.27
CA PRO A 122 9.46 -20.73 -13.61
C PRO A 122 9.09 -19.60 -14.58
N ALA A 123 9.86 -19.47 -15.66
CA ALA A 123 9.53 -18.57 -16.75
C ALA A 123 8.12 -18.87 -17.30
N PRO A 124 7.35 -17.86 -17.72
CA PRO A 124 5.98 -18.04 -18.16
C PRO A 124 5.89 -19.03 -19.33
N ASN A 125 4.98 -20.01 -19.22
CA ASN A 125 4.78 -21.10 -20.19
C ASN A 125 5.99 -22.04 -20.38
N SER A 126 6.95 -22.05 -19.45
CA SER A 126 8.05 -23.01 -19.50
C SER A 126 7.68 -24.32 -18.82
N CYS A 127 8.13 -25.44 -19.38
CA CYS A 127 8.00 -26.75 -18.77
C CYS A 127 9.34 -27.23 -18.20
N PRO A 128 9.34 -28.18 -17.24
CA PRO A 128 10.57 -28.80 -16.77
C PRO A 128 11.37 -29.40 -17.95
N ALA A 129 12.68 -29.54 -17.77
CA ALA A 129 13.50 -30.24 -18.76
C ALA A 129 13.07 -31.72 -18.88
N GLY A 130 13.28 -32.30 -20.06
CA GLY A 130 12.88 -33.68 -20.38
C GLY A 130 11.66 -33.74 -21.30
N PRO A 131 10.91 -34.85 -21.34
CA PRO A 131 9.79 -35.06 -22.26
C PRO A 131 8.54 -34.29 -21.82
N TRP A 132 8.68 -33.06 -21.32
CA TRP A 132 7.56 -32.22 -20.88
C TRP A 132 7.24 -31.18 -21.93
N SER A 133 5.97 -31.15 -22.35
CA SER A 133 5.44 -30.21 -23.32
C SER A 133 4.31 -29.40 -22.73
N LEU A 134 4.18 -28.14 -23.16
CA LEU A 134 3.09 -27.27 -22.74
C LEU A 134 1.76 -27.81 -23.27
N VAL A 135 0.77 -27.97 -22.40
CA VAL A 135 -0.59 -28.29 -22.83
C VAL A 135 -1.19 -27.04 -23.51
N PRO A 136 -1.60 -27.14 -24.79
CA PRO A 136 -2.23 -26.02 -25.50
C PRO A 136 -3.45 -25.48 -24.72
N GLU A 137 -3.67 -24.17 -24.79
CA GLU A 137 -4.82 -23.48 -24.17
C GLU A 137 -4.93 -23.58 -22.63
N SER A 138 -3.96 -24.25 -21.98
CA SER A 138 -3.85 -24.33 -20.53
C SER A 138 -3.40 -23.04 -19.83
N PRO A 139 -2.65 -22.10 -20.46
CA PRO A 139 -2.26 -20.87 -19.77
C PRO A 139 -3.48 -20.06 -19.32
N ARG A 140 -3.51 -19.73 -18.03
CA ARG A 140 -4.48 -18.83 -17.41
C ARG A 140 -3.74 -17.67 -16.78
N LEU A 141 -4.31 -16.48 -16.90
CA LEU A 141 -3.82 -15.26 -16.26
C LEU A 141 -4.89 -14.73 -15.30
N VAL A 142 -4.49 -14.44 -14.07
CA VAL A 142 -5.33 -13.77 -13.08
C VAL A 142 -4.58 -12.53 -12.63
N GLU A 143 -5.11 -11.37 -12.97
CA GLU A 143 -4.58 -10.08 -12.55
C GLU A 143 -5.26 -9.66 -11.25
N GLY A 144 -4.46 -9.35 -10.23
CA GLY A 144 -4.94 -8.72 -9.01
C GLY A 144 -5.22 -7.23 -9.23
N THR A 145 -6.30 -6.73 -8.62
CA THR A 145 -6.55 -5.29 -8.58
C THR A 145 -5.51 -4.62 -7.68
N PRO A 146 -4.77 -3.60 -8.17
CA PRO A 146 -3.82 -2.89 -7.32
C PRO A 146 -4.54 -2.14 -6.22
N GLU A 147 -4.23 -2.43 -4.96
CA GLU A 147 -4.67 -1.63 -3.83
C GLU A 147 -3.62 -0.56 -3.54
N SER A 148 -4.05 0.70 -3.54
CA SER A 148 -3.18 1.83 -3.21
C SER A 148 -3.38 2.24 -1.76
N GLN A 149 -2.28 2.37 -1.02
CA GLN A 149 -2.28 2.77 0.38
C GLN A 149 -1.37 3.98 0.59
N LEU A 150 -1.88 4.96 1.33
CA LEU A 150 -1.07 6.09 1.80
C LEU A 150 -0.30 5.68 3.06
N MET A 151 1.01 5.88 3.00
CA MET A 151 1.96 5.54 4.05
C MET A 151 2.67 6.80 4.55
N VAL A 152 2.98 6.83 5.84
CA VAL A 152 3.94 7.79 6.41
C VAL A 152 5.31 7.12 6.51
N VAL A 153 6.35 7.84 6.11
CA VAL A 153 7.73 7.38 6.16
C VAL A 153 8.47 8.17 7.21
N HIS A 154 9.13 7.47 8.13
CA HIS A 154 10.00 8.06 9.14
C HIS A 154 11.25 7.19 9.32
N ALA A 155 12.42 7.82 9.34
CA ALA A 155 13.71 7.14 9.44
C ALA A 155 13.89 5.99 8.41
N GLY A 156 13.39 6.19 7.18
CA GLY A 156 13.46 5.22 6.09
C GLY A 156 12.47 4.04 6.20
N LYS A 157 11.60 4.00 7.23
CA LYS A 157 10.59 2.96 7.39
C LYS A 157 9.21 3.48 7.01
N GLN A 158 8.46 2.68 6.26
CA GLN A 158 7.09 2.98 5.85
C GLN A 158 6.09 2.41 6.86
N HIS A 159 5.06 3.21 7.20
CA HIS A 159 4.00 2.84 8.13
C HIS A 159 2.65 3.15 7.50
N ALA A 160 1.75 2.17 7.48
CA ALA A 160 0.40 2.34 6.97
C ALA A 160 -0.39 3.32 7.84
N LEU A 161 -1.03 4.30 7.18
CA LEU A 161 -1.96 5.17 7.87
C LEU A 161 -3.29 4.44 8.08
N PRO A 162 -3.94 4.59 9.25
CA PRO A 162 -5.28 4.05 9.47
C PRO A 162 -6.28 4.62 8.46
N THR A 163 -7.01 3.74 7.80
CA THR A 163 -8.19 4.09 7.02
C THR A 163 -9.37 4.26 7.99
N GLY A 164 -9.85 5.49 8.13
CA GLY A 164 -11.14 5.79 8.76
C GLY A 164 -12.31 5.74 7.80
#